data_AF-A0A9E2C135-F1
#
_entry.id   AF-A0A9E2C135-F1
#
_cell.length_a   1.000
_cell.length_b   1.000
_cell.length_c   1.000
_cell.angle_alpha   90.00
_cell.angle_beta   90.00
_cell.angle_gamma   90.00
#
_symmetry.space_group_name_H-M   'P 1'
#
loop_
_entity.id
_entity.type
_entity.pdbx_description
1 polymer ?
#
loop_
_entity_poly.entity_id
_entity_poly.type
_entity_poly.pdbx_seq_one_letter_code
_entity_poly.pdbx_strand_id
1 'polypeptide(L)'
;MTDAGASSLFRLLFLCTGNSGRSQMAAAFAGTVGPQEAEIICAGDKLWDIEPAAIKTMREIGLDMPTAVKHSLNDVKSSNFDVVVTLCNQAAKTCPTFPGSPARIHWPLDDPAKRDNGIPEEEMYRTVRDNIRDRIVALFQHGFLEALQQVRMTFGSLLDNLTDGVMAHDLERRIYFFNTAAQRITGYAVEDVVGRDCHEIFPGRFCGGDCSFCEEPMEAHSRFRYPQSFIRKDGERRDLEMSVVTVNTPRQEIVGALVIFRDVSEVNFMRKKLVESRSFHGIVGRHPSMLKVFQNIQELSDINVPILIQGESGTGKEIVATSLHQLSIRSAGPFVPVNCGALPEGTLESELFGHVKG
;
A
#
# COMPACT_ATOMS: atom_id res chain seq x y z
N MET A 1 13.46 17.18 -23.52
CA MET A 1 12.04 17.36 -23.22
C MET A 1 11.75 16.50 -22.01
N THR A 2 11.92 17.08 -20.82
CA THR A 2 11.68 16.43 -19.53
C THR A 2 10.19 16.48 -19.25
N ASP A 3 9.59 15.30 -19.12
CA ASP A 3 8.19 15.12 -18.78
C ASP A 3 7.96 15.71 -17.38
N ALA A 4 7.17 16.78 -17.33
CA ALA A 4 6.77 17.43 -16.11
C ALA A 4 5.71 16.55 -15.44
N GLY A 5 6.18 15.57 -14.66
CA GLY A 5 5.33 14.85 -13.72
C GLY A 5 4.56 15.85 -12.89
N ALA A 6 3.24 15.65 -12.79
CA ALA A 6 2.29 16.56 -12.16
C ALA A 6 2.89 17.24 -10.92
N SER A 7 3.10 18.56 -11.01
CA SER A 7 3.60 19.37 -9.91
C SER A 7 2.59 19.28 -8.77
N SER A 8 2.88 18.44 -7.78
CA SER A 8 2.14 18.46 -6.53
C SER A 8 2.53 19.76 -5.81
N LEU A 9 1.53 20.64 -5.63
CA LEU A 9 1.67 21.93 -4.98
C LEU A 9 2.34 21.73 -3.61
N PHE A 10 3.45 22.41 -3.34
CA PHE A 10 4.20 22.23 -2.09
C PHE A 10 3.40 22.83 -0.92
N ARG A 11 3.02 22.04 0.09
CA ARG A 11 2.11 22.49 1.16
C ARG A 11 2.83 22.72 2.48
N LEU A 12 2.81 23.96 2.95
CA LEU A 12 3.45 24.40 4.20
C LEU A 12 2.39 24.83 5.23
N LEU A 13 2.43 24.24 6.43
CA LEU A 13 1.57 24.63 7.54
C LEU A 13 2.32 25.41 8.61
N PHE A 14 1.83 26.59 8.99
CA PHE A 14 2.23 27.31 10.19
C PHE A 14 1.20 27.10 11.32
N LEU A 15 1.59 26.40 12.38
CA LEU A 15 0.73 26.08 13.51
C LEU A 15 1.11 26.90 14.76
N CYS A 16 0.13 27.56 15.35
CA CYS A 16 0.26 28.26 16.63
C CYS A 16 -0.88 27.88 17.60
N THR A 17 -0.96 28.49 18.78
CA THR A 17 -2.05 28.19 19.74
C THR A 17 -3.40 28.73 19.26
N GLY A 18 -3.48 30.00 18.83
CA GLY A 18 -4.76 30.70 18.63
C GLY A 18 -5.07 31.12 17.19
N ASN A 19 -4.20 30.84 16.23
CA ASN A 19 -4.24 31.37 14.86
C ASN A 19 -4.54 32.89 14.74
N SER A 20 -3.95 33.70 15.63
CA SER A 20 -4.31 35.11 15.81
C SER A 20 -3.23 36.09 15.35
N GLY A 21 -1.96 35.85 15.73
CA GLY A 21 -0.82 36.74 15.41
C GLY A 21 0.31 36.02 14.69
N ARG A 22 1.15 35.27 15.44
CA ARG A 22 2.35 34.58 14.91
C ARG A 22 2.15 33.79 13.61
N SER A 23 1.13 32.93 13.55
CA SER A 23 0.86 32.10 12.36
C SER A 23 0.35 32.91 11.18
N GLN A 24 -0.40 33.98 11.44
CA GLN A 24 -0.90 34.91 10.42
C GLN A 24 0.25 35.74 9.82
N MET A 25 1.14 36.27 10.68
CA MET A 25 2.37 36.94 10.24
C MET A 25 3.26 36.00 9.42
N ALA A 26 3.45 34.76 9.89
CA ALA A 26 4.23 33.78 9.16
C ALA A 26 3.65 33.44 7.78
N ALA A 27 2.33 33.25 7.70
CA ALA A 27 1.67 33.01 6.41
C ALA A 27 1.82 34.20 5.45
N ALA A 28 1.70 35.44 5.93
CA ALA A 28 1.87 36.64 5.10
C ALA A 28 3.29 36.74 4.52
N PHE A 29 4.32 36.54 5.36
CA PHE A 29 5.71 36.54 4.89
C PHE A 29 5.98 35.39 3.91
N ALA A 30 5.52 34.18 4.23
CA ALA A 30 5.72 33.01 3.38
C ALA A 30 4.99 33.14 2.04
N GLY A 31 3.80 33.75 2.00
CA GLY A 31 3.10 34.06 0.74
C GLY A 31 3.81 35.10 -0.13
N THR A 32 4.69 35.91 0.45
CA THR A 32 5.48 36.93 -0.27
C THR A 32 6.82 36.38 -0.77
N VAL A 33 7.49 35.56 0.04
CA VAL A 33 8.87 35.10 -0.20
C VAL A 33 8.94 33.66 -0.73
N GLY A 34 7.91 32.85 -0.47
CA GLY A 34 7.84 31.47 -0.90
C GLY A 34 7.68 31.31 -2.41
N PRO A 35 7.94 30.11 -2.95
CA PRO A 35 7.75 29.84 -4.37
C PRO A 35 6.28 29.93 -4.77
N GLN A 36 6.00 30.34 -6.02
CA GLN A 36 4.62 30.53 -6.51
C GLN A 36 3.76 29.26 -6.44
N GLU A 37 4.39 28.10 -6.51
CA GLU A 37 3.73 26.78 -6.46
C GLU A 37 3.56 26.25 -5.02
N ALA A 38 3.88 27.05 -3.99
CA ALA A 38 3.64 26.67 -2.61
C ALA A 38 2.25 27.09 -2.12
N GLU A 39 1.51 26.15 -1.55
CA GLU A 39 0.33 26.41 -0.76
C GLU A 39 0.74 26.73 0.68
N ILE A 40 0.42 27.94 1.14
CA ILE A 40 0.72 28.39 2.50
C ILE A 40 -0.56 28.34 3.34
N ILE A 41 -0.53 27.52 4.39
CA ILE A 41 -1.65 27.34 5.32
C ILE A 41 -1.23 27.81 6.71
N CYS A 42 -2.13 28.47 7.44
CA CYS A 42 -1.96 28.73 8.87
C CYS A 42 -3.13 28.17 9.67
N ALA A 43 -2.83 27.59 10.84
CA ALA A 43 -3.84 27.02 11.73
C ALA A 43 -3.52 27.27 13.21
N GLY A 44 -4.51 27.00 14.05
CA GLY A 44 -4.36 27.05 15.51
C GLY A 44 -5.11 25.94 16.22
N ASP A 45 -4.59 25.47 17.34
CA ASP A 45 -5.30 24.56 18.25
C ASP A 45 -6.66 25.13 18.68
N LYS A 46 -6.67 26.45 18.92
CA LYS A 46 -7.85 27.28 19.16
C LYS A 46 -7.94 28.36 18.10
N LEU A 47 -9.14 28.93 17.97
CA LEU A 47 -9.38 30.12 17.14
C LEU A 47 -9.64 31.32 18.05
N TRP A 48 -8.69 32.25 18.09
CA TRP A 48 -8.82 33.53 18.79
C TRP A 48 -9.00 34.65 17.78
N ASP A 49 -9.54 35.79 18.21
CA ASP A 49 -9.63 36.97 17.36
C ASP A 49 -8.23 37.43 16.91
N ILE A 50 -8.16 37.98 15.69
CA ILE A 50 -6.90 38.46 15.14
C ILE A 50 -6.41 39.62 15.98
N GLU A 51 -5.14 39.57 16.41
CA GLU A 51 -4.58 40.62 17.24
C GLU A 51 -4.43 41.93 16.45
N PRO A 52 -5.04 43.05 16.89
CA PRO A 52 -4.88 44.34 16.21
C PRO A 52 -3.44 44.84 16.16
N ALA A 53 -2.65 44.59 17.22
CA ALA A 53 -1.23 44.95 17.26
C ALA A 53 -0.44 44.21 16.16
N ALA A 54 -0.75 42.93 15.88
CA ALA A 54 -0.13 42.18 14.79
C ALA A 54 -0.48 42.75 13.41
N ILE A 55 -1.74 43.18 13.18
CA ILE A 55 -2.13 43.83 11.93
C ILE A 55 -1.35 45.12 11.73
N LYS A 56 -1.25 45.94 12.77
CA LYS A 56 -0.56 47.23 12.71
C LYS A 56 0.92 47.05 12.37
N THR A 57 1.63 46.13 13.06
CA THR A 57 3.06 45.91 12.83
C THR A 57 3.38 45.30 11.47
N MET A 58 2.47 44.51 10.87
CA MET A 58 2.63 44.02 9.51
C MET A 58 2.40 45.14 8.47
N ARG A 59 1.40 46.00 8.68
CA ARG A 59 1.15 47.15 7.79
C ARG A 59 2.28 48.19 7.78
N GLU A 60 3.01 48.34 8.89
CA GLU A 60 4.21 49.19 8.96
C GLU A 60 5.26 48.84 7.88
N ILE A 61 5.33 47.57 7.47
CA ILE A 61 6.24 47.08 6.43
C ILE A 61 5.54 46.82 5.10
N GLY A 62 4.28 47.28 4.95
CA GLY A 62 3.50 47.14 3.72
C GLY A 62 2.97 45.73 3.43
N LEU A 63 2.87 44.85 4.45
CA LEU A 63 2.30 43.52 4.29
C LEU A 63 0.94 43.42 5.00
N ASP A 64 -0.04 42.84 4.31
CA ASP A 64 -1.33 42.50 4.90
C ASP A 64 -1.34 41.04 5.37
N MET A 65 -1.89 40.80 6.56
CA MET A 65 -2.11 39.45 7.06
C MET A 65 -3.34 38.81 6.39
N PRO A 66 -3.36 37.49 6.16
CA PRO A 66 -4.50 36.77 5.59
C PRO A 66 -5.63 36.58 6.63
N THR A 67 -6.09 37.66 7.25
CA THR A 67 -7.01 37.67 8.40
C THR A 67 -8.38 37.04 8.13
N ALA A 68 -8.79 36.96 6.86
CA ALA A 68 -10.01 36.28 6.44
C ALA A 68 -9.90 34.74 6.50
N VAL A 69 -8.67 34.20 6.51
CA VAL A 69 -8.40 32.76 6.50
C VAL A 69 -7.99 32.32 7.90
N LYS A 70 -8.90 31.62 8.58
CA LYS A 70 -8.67 31.07 9.93
C LYS A 70 -9.05 29.60 9.97
N HIS A 71 -8.04 28.74 10.02
CA HIS A 71 -8.24 27.32 10.25
C HIS A 71 -7.94 26.94 11.69
N SER A 72 -8.80 26.10 12.26
CA SER A 72 -8.51 25.34 13.47
C SER A 72 -7.69 24.11 13.12
N LEU A 73 -7.08 23.48 14.13
CA LEU A 73 -6.34 22.25 13.96
C LEU A 73 -7.23 21.12 13.40
N ASN A 74 -8.52 21.10 13.78
CA ASN A 74 -9.47 20.12 13.26
C ASN A 74 -9.77 20.29 11.78
N ASP A 75 -9.69 21.52 11.25
CA ASP A 75 -9.93 21.79 9.83
C ASP A 75 -8.80 21.26 8.95
N VAL A 76 -7.59 21.16 9.50
CA VAL A 76 -6.37 20.78 8.76
C VAL A 76 -5.82 19.41 9.12
N LYS A 77 -6.31 18.74 10.19
CA LYS A 77 -5.72 17.49 10.68
C LYS A 77 -5.66 16.36 9.65
N SER A 78 -6.62 16.29 8.73
CA SER A 78 -6.69 15.28 7.67
C SER A 78 -6.05 15.75 6.35
N SER A 79 -5.39 16.92 6.34
CA SER A 79 -4.66 17.43 5.17
C SER A 79 -3.24 16.88 5.13
N ASN A 80 -2.77 16.54 3.93
CA ASN A 80 -1.36 16.29 3.67
C ASN A 80 -0.58 17.62 3.68
N PHE A 81 0.57 17.63 4.35
CA PHE A 81 1.55 18.71 4.30
C PHE A 81 2.91 18.13 3.95
N ASP A 82 3.78 18.97 3.41
CA ASP A 82 5.18 18.60 3.18
C ASP A 82 6.05 19.05 4.36
N VAL A 83 5.74 20.23 4.89
CA VAL A 83 6.40 20.80 6.06
C VAL A 83 5.37 21.38 7.02
N VAL A 84 5.54 21.10 8.31
CA VAL A 84 4.76 21.68 9.40
C VAL A 84 5.70 22.46 10.32
N VAL A 85 5.44 23.75 10.47
CA VAL A 85 6.20 24.66 11.33
C VAL A 85 5.35 25.00 12.56
N THR A 86 5.82 24.61 13.74
CA THR A 86 5.16 24.95 15.01
C THR A 86 5.81 26.20 15.61
N LEU A 87 5.02 27.23 15.88
CA LEU A 87 5.52 28.58 16.23
C LEU A 87 5.57 28.86 17.73
N CYS A 88 5.12 27.93 18.56
CA CYS A 88 5.19 28.05 20.01
C CYS A 88 5.26 26.68 20.68
N ASN A 89 5.76 26.63 21.91
CA ASN A 89 5.93 25.37 22.66
C ASN A 89 4.61 24.64 22.87
N GLN A 90 3.50 25.36 23.04
CA GLN A 90 2.17 24.75 23.19
C GLN A 90 1.74 24.07 21.89
N ALA A 91 1.86 24.75 20.75
CA ALA A 91 1.56 24.16 19.44
C ALA A 91 2.45 22.94 19.14
N ALA A 92 3.73 22.96 19.53
CA ALA A 92 4.61 21.81 19.37
C ALA A 92 4.14 20.59 20.19
N LYS A 93 3.57 20.81 21.39
CA LYS A 93 3.03 19.75 22.24
C LYS A 93 1.71 19.19 21.74
N THR A 94 0.82 20.05 21.22
CA THR A 94 -0.51 19.64 20.74
C THR A 94 -0.53 19.25 19.27
N CYS A 95 0.55 19.50 18.52
CA CYS A 95 0.67 19.16 17.10
C CYS A 95 0.44 17.65 16.90
N PRO A 96 -0.63 17.26 16.20
CA PRO A 96 -0.92 15.87 15.92
C PRO A 96 0.07 15.34 14.88
N THR A 97 -0.01 14.04 14.61
CA THR A 97 0.60 13.50 13.41
C THR A 97 -0.30 13.75 12.22
N PHE A 98 0.25 14.43 11.23
CA PHE A 98 -0.42 14.66 9.96
C PHE A 98 -0.19 13.48 9.02
N PRO A 99 -1.17 13.20 8.14
CA PRO A 99 -1.02 12.28 7.03
C PRO A 99 0.29 12.54 6.25
N GLY A 100 0.99 11.48 5.86
CA GLY A 100 2.28 11.59 5.16
C GLY A 100 3.50 11.86 6.03
N SER A 101 3.34 12.07 7.35
CA SER A 101 4.44 12.37 8.27
C SER A 101 5.36 13.51 7.77
N PRO A 102 4.83 14.73 7.58
CA PRO A 102 5.60 15.87 7.09
C PRO A 102 6.85 16.14 7.91
N ALA A 103 7.83 16.78 7.28
CA ALA A 103 8.97 17.33 8.00
C ALA A 103 8.47 18.36 9.03
N ARG A 104 8.86 18.22 10.29
CA ARG A 104 8.45 19.12 11.36
C ARG A 104 9.58 20.04 11.77
N ILE A 105 9.30 21.34 11.77
CA ILE A 105 10.21 22.37 12.24
C ILE A 105 9.58 23.02 13.47
N HIS A 106 10.37 23.23 14.50
CA HIS A 106 9.92 23.95 15.69
C HIS A 106 10.64 25.29 15.84
N TRP A 107 9.84 26.34 15.87
CA TRP A 107 10.25 27.72 16.05
C TRP A 107 9.69 28.22 17.39
N PRO A 108 10.45 28.15 18.49
CA PRO A 108 9.98 28.62 19.79
C PRO A 108 9.96 30.15 19.78
N LEU A 109 8.83 30.75 19.42
CA LEU A 109 8.63 32.19 19.47
C LEU A 109 7.91 32.55 20.76
N ASP A 110 8.38 33.63 21.39
CA ASP A 110 7.71 34.22 22.54
C ASP A 110 6.27 34.61 22.18
N ASP A 111 5.42 34.65 23.20
CA ASP A 111 4.05 35.08 23.03
C ASP A 111 3.96 36.59 23.27
N PRO A 112 3.84 37.42 22.23
CA PRO A 112 3.79 38.87 22.40
C PRO A 112 2.55 39.32 23.19
N ALA A 113 1.51 38.47 23.28
CA ALA A 113 0.33 38.74 24.10
C ALA A 113 0.56 38.52 25.61
N LYS A 114 1.64 37.83 25.99
CA LYS A 114 2.04 37.69 27.40
C LYS A 114 2.85 38.92 27.79
N ARG A 115 2.15 39.92 28.32
CA ARG A 115 2.72 41.21 28.78
C ARG A 115 3.94 40.97 29.67
N ASP A 116 5.10 41.46 29.23
CA ASP A 116 6.29 41.59 30.06
C ASP A 116 6.40 43.01 30.64
N ASN A 117 7.14 43.14 31.74
CA ASN A 117 7.21 44.29 32.65
C ASN A 117 7.73 45.59 31.98
N GLY A 118 6.88 46.27 31.18
CA GLY A 118 7.08 47.65 30.74
C GLY A 118 7.38 47.88 29.25
N ILE A 119 7.37 46.84 28.42
CA ILE A 119 7.54 46.98 26.96
C ILE A 119 6.17 47.22 26.29
N PRO A 120 6.02 48.22 25.40
CA PRO A 120 4.80 48.39 24.62
C PRO A 120 4.50 47.15 23.78
N GLU A 121 3.24 46.71 23.76
CA GLU A 121 2.79 45.50 23.05
C GLU A 121 3.20 45.48 21.57
N GLU A 122 3.11 46.62 20.88
CA GLU A 122 3.52 46.75 19.48
C GLU A 122 5.01 46.45 19.27
N GLU A 123 5.87 46.80 20.24
CA GLU A 123 7.31 46.55 20.15
C GLU A 123 7.64 45.05 20.30
N MET A 124 6.88 44.33 21.14
CA MET A 124 6.96 42.87 21.24
C MET A 124 6.53 42.23 19.91
N TYR A 125 5.45 42.72 19.31
CA TYR A 125 4.99 42.23 18.00
C TYR A 125 5.99 42.52 16.87
N ARG A 126 6.69 43.67 16.87
CA ARG A 126 7.78 43.96 15.92
C ARG A 126 8.93 42.98 16.07
N THR A 127 9.36 42.71 17.31
CA THR A 127 10.43 41.75 17.59
C THR A 127 10.08 40.35 17.07
N VAL A 128 8.86 39.89 17.34
CA VAL A 128 8.37 38.58 16.86
C VAL A 128 8.20 38.55 15.34
N ARG A 129 7.68 39.64 14.74
CA ARG A 129 7.54 39.80 13.28
C ARG A 129 8.90 39.65 12.60
N ASP A 130 9.91 40.37 13.07
CA ASP A 130 11.23 40.37 12.45
C ASP A 130 11.91 39.00 12.61
N ASN A 131 11.74 38.34 13.77
CA ASN A 131 12.21 36.97 13.97
C ASN A 131 11.54 35.97 13.00
N ILE A 132 10.22 36.10 12.78
CA ILE A 132 9.48 35.27 11.81
C ILE A 132 9.99 35.52 10.39
N ARG A 133 10.16 36.78 10.00
CA ARG A 133 10.68 37.16 8.68
C ARG A 133 12.02 36.49 8.43
N ASP A 134 12.97 36.63 9.34
CA ASP A 134 14.33 36.14 9.15
C ASP A 134 14.36 34.60 9.04
N ARG A 135 13.50 33.90 9.81
CA ARG A 135 13.36 32.44 9.72
C ARG A 135 12.70 31.97 8.42
N ILE A 136 11.73 32.72 7.90
CA ILE A 136 11.07 32.42 6.62
C ILE A 136 12.02 32.67 5.45
N VAL A 137 12.74 33.79 5.49
CA VAL A 137 13.79 34.08 4.52
C VAL A 137 14.83 32.96 4.52
N ALA A 138 15.26 32.50 5.70
CA ALA A 138 16.17 31.36 5.78
C ALA A 138 15.56 30.10 5.17
N LEU A 139 14.32 29.75 5.53
CA LEU A 139 13.64 28.56 5.03
C LEU A 139 13.57 28.50 3.50
N PHE A 140 13.27 29.62 2.84
CA PHE A 140 13.07 29.67 1.38
C PHE A 140 14.27 30.13 0.56
N GLN A 141 15.18 30.96 1.10
CA GLN A 141 16.26 31.58 0.34
C GLN A 141 17.65 31.01 0.66
N HIS A 142 17.79 30.18 1.69
CA HIS A 142 19.07 29.58 2.09
C HIS A 142 19.14 28.07 1.83
N GLY A 143 18.36 27.53 0.90
CA GLY A 143 18.51 26.15 0.44
C GLY A 143 17.89 25.10 1.36
N PHE A 144 17.27 25.48 2.48
CA PHE A 144 16.72 24.52 3.45
C PHE A 144 15.52 23.77 2.87
N LEU A 145 14.62 24.49 2.19
CA LEU A 145 13.48 23.87 1.56
C LEU A 145 13.91 22.92 0.45
N GLU A 146 14.84 23.35 -0.39
CA GLU A 146 15.43 22.57 -1.47
C GLU A 146 16.09 21.31 -0.93
N ALA A 147 16.81 21.40 0.19
CA ALA A 147 17.39 20.24 0.85
C ALA A 147 16.33 19.25 1.36
N LEU A 148 15.24 19.73 1.98
CA LEU A 148 14.13 18.89 2.43
C LEU A 148 13.42 18.20 1.26
N GLN A 149 13.17 18.95 0.18
CA GLN A 149 12.59 18.43 -1.05
C GLN A 149 13.51 17.40 -1.70
N GLN A 150 14.82 17.67 -1.76
CA GLN A 150 15.82 16.75 -2.32
C GLN A 150 15.84 15.43 -1.56
N VAL A 151 15.81 15.46 -0.22
CA VAL A 151 15.75 14.24 0.61
C VAL A 151 14.48 13.46 0.30
N ARG A 152 13.32 14.12 0.26
CA ARG A 152 12.04 13.48 -0.07
C ARG A 152 12.04 12.86 -1.46
N MET A 153 12.49 13.59 -2.48
CA MET A 153 12.59 13.09 -3.86
C MET A 153 13.55 11.90 -3.96
N THR A 154 14.67 11.94 -3.22
CA THR A 154 15.62 10.84 -3.17
C THR A 154 14.97 9.58 -2.60
N PHE A 155 14.24 9.68 -1.48
CA PHE A 155 13.53 8.54 -0.90
C PHE A 155 12.42 8.01 -1.83
N GLY A 156 11.65 8.89 -2.47
CA GLY A 156 10.63 8.51 -3.45
C GLY A 156 11.24 7.73 -4.61
N SER A 157 12.31 8.27 -5.21
CA SER A 157 13.03 7.64 -6.30
C SER A 157 13.58 6.25 -5.93
N LEU A 158 14.15 6.09 -4.73
CA LEU A 158 14.61 4.77 -4.26
C LEU A 158 13.47 3.75 -4.21
N LEU A 159 12.28 4.16 -3.74
CA LEU A 159 11.12 3.29 -3.68
C LEU A 159 10.50 3.03 -5.07
N ASP A 160 10.62 3.97 -6.02
CA ASP A 160 10.16 3.80 -7.40
C ASP A 160 11.01 2.80 -8.20
N ASN A 161 12.26 2.59 -7.80
CA ASN A 161 13.13 1.59 -8.42
C ASN A 161 12.86 0.15 -7.93
N LEU A 162 11.95 -0.04 -6.96
CA LEU A 162 11.55 -1.37 -6.51
C LEU A 162 10.62 -2.02 -7.53
N THR A 163 10.74 -3.35 -7.68
CA THR A 163 9.79 -4.13 -8.50
C THR A 163 8.47 -4.36 -7.78
N ASP A 164 8.50 -4.36 -6.45
CA ASP A 164 7.35 -4.58 -5.60
C ASP A 164 6.55 -3.28 -5.45
N GLY A 165 5.23 -3.39 -5.46
CA GLY A 165 4.34 -2.28 -5.18
C GLY A 165 4.48 -1.86 -3.73
N VAL A 166 4.62 -0.57 -3.49
CA VAL A 166 4.69 0.03 -2.16
C VAL A 166 3.61 1.09 -2.04
N MET A 167 2.78 0.93 -1.03
CA MET A 167 1.73 1.86 -0.65
C MET A 167 1.85 2.17 0.84
N ALA A 168 1.64 3.41 1.24
CA ALA A 168 1.52 3.75 2.65
C ALA A 168 0.28 4.61 2.90
N HIS A 169 -0.37 4.38 4.04
CA HIS A 169 -1.56 5.12 4.45
C HIS A 169 -1.51 5.45 5.94
N ASP A 170 -2.28 6.48 6.35
CA ASP A 170 -2.40 6.90 7.74
C ASP A 170 -3.40 6.05 8.54
N LEU A 171 -3.68 6.45 9.78
CA LEU A 171 -4.66 5.78 10.66
C LEU A 171 -6.11 5.94 10.18
N GLU A 172 -6.40 6.93 9.34
CA GLU A 172 -7.70 7.12 8.69
C GLU A 172 -7.79 6.37 7.35
N ARG A 173 -6.81 5.49 7.05
CA ARG A 173 -6.68 4.74 5.78
C ARG A 173 -6.45 5.60 4.54
N ARG A 174 -6.11 6.88 4.71
CA ARG A 174 -5.83 7.77 3.58
C ARG A 174 -4.44 7.49 3.04
N ILE A 175 -4.37 7.16 1.77
CA ILE A 175 -3.11 6.81 1.11
C ILE A 175 -2.29 8.08 0.90
N TYR A 176 -1.04 8.10 1.34
CA TYR A 176 -0.14 9.24 1.15
C TYR A 176 1.13 8.89 0.34
N PHE A 177 1.35 7.61 0.06
CA PHE A 177 2.46 7.15 -0.77
C PHE A 177 2.02 5.99 -1.66
N PHE A 178 2.44 6.01 -2.92
CA PHE A 178 2.13 4.99 -3.91
C PHE A 178 3.21 5.00 -5.01
N ASN A 179 4.09 3.99 -5.02
CA ASN A 179 5.22 3.98 -5.95
C ASN A 179 4.82 3.57 -7.39
N THR A 180 5.76 3.70 -8.31
CA THR A 180 5.61 3.35 -9.73
C THR A 180 5.21 1.89 -9.94
N ALA A 181 5.80 0.96 -9.18
CA ALA A 181 5.43 -0.45 -9.26
C ALA A 181 3.98 -0.70 -8.80
N ALA A 182 3.53 0.00 -7.77
CA ALA A 182 2.16 -0.07 -7.29
C ALA A 182 1.18 0.37 -8.39
N GLN A 183 1.45 1.48 -9.08
CA GLN A 183 0.64 1.95 -10.21
C GLN A 183 0.53 0.90 -11.32
N ARG A 184 1.66 0.29 -11.71
CA ARG A 184 1.69 -0.74 -12.75
C ARG A 184 0.91 -1.99 -12.35
N ILE A 185 1.10 -2.48 -11.12
CA ILE A 185 0.46 -3.70 -10.63
C ILE A 185 -1.04 -3.50 -10.45
N THR A 186 -1.47 -2.35 -9.90
CA THR A 186 -2.89 -2.11 -9.62
C THR A 186 -3.66 -1.50 -10.79
N GLY A 187 -2.97 -0.88 -11.74
CA GLY A 187 -3.56 -0.12 -12.84
C GLY A 187 -4.13 1.24 -12.45
N TYR A 188 -3.94 1.69 -11.20
CA TYR A 188 -4.36 3.01 -10.74
C TYR A 188 -3.22 4.01 -10.83
N ALA A 189 -3.52 5.23 -11.29
CA ALA A 189 -2.57 6.33 -11.29
C ALA A 189 -2.39 6.89 -9.88
N VAL A 190 -1.22 7.43 -9.56
CA VAL A 190 -0.93 7.99 -8.22
C VAL A 190 -1.90 9.11 -7.85
N GLU A 191 -2.30 9.93 -8.83
CA GLU A 191 -3.21 11.07 -8.67
C GLU A 191 -4.65 10.64 -8.32
N ASP A 192 -5.04 9.44 -8.74
CA ASP A 192 -6.36 8.86 -8.42
C ASP A 192 -6.43 8.27 -7.01
N VAL A 193 -5.27 7.95 -6.42
CA VAL A 193 -5.15 7.11 -5.22
C VAL A 193 -4.73 7.93 -4.01
N VAL A 194 -3.77 8.84 -4.16
CA VAL A 194 -3.25 9.64 -3.05
C VAL A 194 -4.36 10.55 -2.50
N GLY A 195 -4.50 10.56 -1.17
CA GLY A 195 -5.54 11.28 -0.41
C GLY A 195 -6.85 10.51 -0.25
N ARG A 196 -7.05 9.42 -0.99
CA ARG A 196 -8.26 8.58 -0.92
C ARG A 196 -8.14 7.54 0.19
N ASP A 197 -9.28 7.12 0.74
CA ASP A 197 -9.37 5.95 1.62
C ASP A 197 -9.12 4.67 0.81
N CYS A 198 -8.24 3.80 1.30
CA CYS A 198 -7.85 2.57 0.59
C CYS A 198 -9.00 1.55 0.42
N HIS A 199 -10.03 1.56 1.26
CA HIS A 199 -11.20 0.71 1.11
C HIS A 199 -12.21 1.26 0.09
N GLU A 200 -12.24 2.58 -0.10
CA GLU A 200 -13.14 3.21 -1.06
C GLU A 200 -12.61 3.09 -2.49
N ILE A 201 -11.31 3.27 -2.69
CA ILE A 201 -10.71 3.30 -4.04
C ILE A 201 -10.48 1.91 -4.64
N PHE A 202 -10.23 0.90 -3.80
CA PHE A 202 -9.95 -0.47 -4.24
C PHE A 202 -11.14 -1.41 -4.00
N PRO A 203 -11.84 -1.87 -5.06
CA PRO A 203 -12.95 -2.80 -4.94
C PRO A 203 -12.54 -4.09 -4.22
N GLY A 204 -13.39 -4.58 -3.30
CA GLY A 204 -13.12 -5.82 -2.56
C GLY A 204 -12.08 -5.69 -1.42
N ARG A 205 -11.66 -4.44 -1.11
CA ARG A 205 -10.60 -4.08 -0.13
C ARG A 205 -9.21 -4.57 -0.57
N PHE A 206 -8.25 -3.65 -0.68
CA PHE A 206 -6.92 -3.94 -1.21
C PHE A 206 -6.18 -5.05 -0.45
N CYS A 207 -6.21 -4.97 0.89
CA CYS A 207 -5.57 -5.94 1.79
C CYS A 207 -6.47 -7.15 2.13
N GLY A 208 -7.67 -7.24 1.54
CA GLY A 208 -8.66 -8.28 1.85
C GLY A 208 -9.69 -7.91 2.92
N GLY A 209 -10.36 -8.94 3.45
CA GLY A 209 -11.54 -8.78 4.31
C GLY A 209 -11.26 -8.16 5.67
N ASP A 210 -10.27 -8.66 6.40
CA ASP A 210 -10.02 -8.27 7.79
C ASP A 210 -8.91 -7.22 7.85
N CYS A 211 -9.31 -5.94 7.78
CA CYS A 211 -8.37 -4.83 7.93
C CYS A 211 -8.09 -4.59 9.41
N SER A 212 -6.83 -4.75 9.81
CA SER A 212 -6.39 -4.55 11.21
C SER A 212 -6.56 -3.12 11.73
N PHE A 213 -6.94 -2.15 10.89
CA PHE A 213 -7.30 -0.78 11.30
C PHE A 213 -8.80 -0.60 11.57
N CYS A 214 -9.64 -1.59 11.26
CA CYS A 214 -11.10 -1.50 11.42
C CYS A 214 -11.64 -2.11 12.72
N GLU A 215 -11.05 -3.20 13.22
CA GLU A 215 -11.75 -4.07 14.19
C GLU A 215 -10.96 -4.44 15.47
N GLU A 216 -9.62 -4.37 15.47
CA GLU A 216 -8.81 -4.64 16.67
C GLU A 216 -7.63 -3.66 16.79
N PRO A 217 -7.26 -3.21 18.01
CA PRO A 217 -6.10 -2.35 18.20
C PRO A 217 -4.83 -3.11 17.81
N MET A 218 -4.12 -2.63 16.78
CA MET A 218 -2.85 -3.22 16.36
C MET A 218 -1.78 -3.09 17.44
N GLU A 219 -0.98 -4.13 17.59
CA GLU A 219 0.28 -4.04 18.32
C GLU A 219 1.33 -3.29 17.49
N ALA A 220 2.15 -2.48 18.15
CA ALA A 220 3.27 -1.82 17.49
C ALA A 220 4.23 -2.86 16.91
N HIS A 221 4.68 -2.67 15.65
CA HIS A 221 5.60 -3.55 14.92
C HIS A 221 5.01 -4.89 14.43
N SER A 222 3.69 -5.06 14.42
CA SER A 222 3.08 -6.21 13.75
C SER A 222 3.48 -6.28 12.27
N ARG A 223 3.82 -7.49 11.81
CA ARG A 223 4.14 -7.79 10.42
C ARG A 223 3.31 -8.98 9.96
N PHE A 224 2.54 -8.77 8.91
CA PHE A 224 1.69 -9.80 8.32
C PHE A 224 2.17 -10.09 6.90
N ARG A 225 2.26 -11.37 6.54
CA ARG A 225 2.53 -11.82 5.17
C ARG A 225 1.49 -12.85 4.77
N TYR A 226 0.79 -12.60 3.68
CA TYR A 226 -0.28 -13.47 3.20
C TYR A 226 -0.52 -13.30 1.70
N PRO A 227 -0.99 -14.34 1.00
CA PRO A 227 -1.43 -14.20 -0.38
C PRO A 227 -2.78 -13.46 -0.43
N GLN A 228 -2.97 -12.64 -1.46
CA GLN A 228 -4.23 -11.93 -1.71
C GLN A 228 -4.54 -11.92 -3.21
N SER A 229 -5.80 -12.17 -3.55
CA SER A 229 -6.27 -11.96 -4.92
C SER A 229 -6.77 -10.52 -5.07
N PHE A 230 -6.27 -9.81 -6.07
CA PHE A 230 -6.65 -8.43 -6.36
C PHE A 230 -7.24 -8.32 -7.77
N ILE A 231 -8.22 -7.45 -7.95
CA ILE A 231 -8.78 -7.12 -9.26
C ILE A 231 -8.27 -5.73 -9.64
N ARG A 232 -7.50 -5.69 -10.73
CA ARG A 232 -6.89 -4.50 -11.30
C ARG A 232 -7.95 -3.52 -11.83
N LYS A 233 -7.59 -2.25 -12.04
CA LYS A 233 -8.52 -1.20 -12.53
C LYS A 233 -9.23 -1.58 -13.83
N ASP A 234 -8.61 -2.39 -14.68
CA ASP A 234 -9.15 -2.89 -15.95
C ASP A 234 -9.89 -4.24 -15.84
N GLY A 235 -10.05 -4.77 -14.63
CA GLY A 235 -10.73 -6.04 -14.36
C GLY A 235 -9.81 -7.28 -14.38
N GLU A 236 -8.53 -7.14 -14.72
CA GLU A 236 -7.59 -8.26 -14.70
C GLU A 236 -7.35 -8.75 -13.26
N ARG A 237 -7.38 -10.07 -13.06
CA ARG A 237 -7.06 -10.68 -11.76
C ARG A 237 -5.55 -10.81 -11.58
N ARG A 238 -5.04 -10.32 -10.43
CA ARG A 238 -3.65 -10.47 -10.00
C ARG A 238 -3.58 -11.25 -8.69
N ASP A 239 -2.61 -12.17 -8.61
CA ASP A 239 -2.24 -12.86 -7.37
C ASP A 239 -1.08 -12.09 -6.73
N LEU A 240 -1.33 -11.50 -5.56
CA LEU A 240 -0.37 -10.69 -4.82
C LEU A 240 0.13 -11.44 -3.59
N GLU A 241 1.42 -11.30 -3.31
CA GLU A 241 1.99 -11.61 -2.01
C GLU A 241 2.12 -10.32 -1.20
N MET A 242 1.29 -10.17 -0.18
CA MET A 242 1.19 -8.97 0.65
C MET A 242 2.17 -9.04 1.82
N SER A 243 2.76 -7.90 2.17
CA SER A 243 3.46 -7.67 3.43
C SER A 243 3.00 -6.35 4.02
N VAL A 244 2.31 -6.41 5.16
CA VAL A 244 1.78 -5.22 5.86
C VAL A 244 2.55 -5.02 7.15
N VAL A 245 3.07 -3.81 7.34
CA VAL A 245 3.90 -3.41 8.47
C VAL A 245 3.34 -2.12 9.07
N THR A 246 3.25 -2.03 10.39
CA THR A 246 2.90 -0.75 11.05
C THR A 246 4.06 0.24 10.97
N VAL A 247 3.74 1.49 10.66
CA VAL A 247 4.71 2.60 10.66
C VAL A 247 4.64 3.27 12.02
N ASN A 248 5.77 3.34 12.71
CA ASN A 248 5.85 3.85 14.07
C ASN A 248 6.79 5.07 14.14
N THR A 249 6.47 6.03 15.01
CA THR A 249 7.41 7.08 15.37
C THR A 249 8.57 6.52 16.22
N PRO A 250 9.68 7.26 16.38
CA PRO A 250 10.72 6.91 17.35
C PRO A 250 10.20 6.78 18.80
N ARG A 251 9.02 7.34 19.10
CA ARG A 251 8.32 7.23 20.39
C ARG A 251 7.37 6.02 20.46
N GLN A 252 7.45 5.09 19.51
CA GLN A 252 6.62 3.88 19.39
C GLN A 252 5.13 4.14 19.18
N GLU A 253 4.74 5.33 18.73
CA GLU A 253 3.35 5.63 18.35
C GLU A 253 3.10 5.16 16.92
N ILE A 254 2.03 4.41 16.68
CA ILE A 254 1.63 4.00 15.34
C ILE A 254 1.07 5.21 14.60
N VAL A 255 1.57 5.47 13.39
CA VAL A 255 1.15 6.60 12.54
C VAL A 255 0.49 6.14 11.24
N GLY A 256 0.54 4.85 10.94
CA GLY A 256 -0.08 4.28 9.75
C GLY A 256 0.41 2.87 9.44
N ALA A 257 0.26 2.47 8.17
CA ALA A 257 0.79 1.22 7.65
C ALA A 257 1.57 1.42 6.35
N LEU A 258 2.59 0.57 6.20
CA LEU A 258 3.32 0.33 4.96
C LEU A 258 2.86 -1.02 4.41
N VAL A 259 2.32 -0.99 3.21
CA VAL A 259 1.83 -2.14 2.46
C VAL A 259 2.77 -2.37 1.28
N ILE A 260 3.50 -3.47 1.31
CA ILE A 260 4.36 -3.92 0.22
C ILE A 260 3.66 -5.12 -0.43
N PHE A 261 3.61 -5.17 -1.74
CA PHE A 261 2.95 -6.26 -2.45
C PHE A 261 3.69 -6.64 -3.72
N ARG A 262 3.89 -7.94 -3.89
CA ARG A 262 4.56 -8.51 -5.06
C ARG A 262 3.54 -9.22 -5.93
N ASP A 263 3.54 -8.90 -7.23
CA ASP A 263 2.78 -9.66 -8.21
C ASP A 263 3.46 -11.01 -8.48
N VAL A 264 2.78 -12.09 -8.10
CA VAL A 264 3.22 -13.48 -8.30
C VAL A 264 2.30 -14.23 -9.27
N SER A 265 1.47 -13.52 -10.01
CA SER A 265 0.50 -14.09 -10.96
C SER A 265 1.18 -14.99 -12.00
N GLU A 266 2.25 -14.50 -12.63
CA GLU A 266 3.00 -15.26 -13.63
C GLU A 266 3.69 -16.49 -13.02
N VAL A 267 4.25 -16.35 -11.81
CA VAL A 267 4.88 -17.45 -11.09
C VAL A 267 3.85 -18.54 -10.76
N ASN A 268 2.67 -18.16 -10.27
CA ASN A 268 1.59 -19.10 -9.96
C ASN A 268 1.01 -19.75 -11.22
N PHE A 269 0.85 -18.98 -12.30
CA PHE A 269 0.41 -19.49 -13.59
C PHE A 269 1.40 -20.50 -14.16
N MET A 270 2.70 -20.19 -14.14
CA MET A 270 3.76 -21.11 -14.58
C MET A 270 3.83 -22.35 -13.71
N ARG A 271 3.69 -22.23 -12.39
CA ARG A 271 3.62 -23.39 -11.48
C ARG A 271 2.43 -24.29 -11.81
N LYS A 272 1.24 -23.73 -12.07
CA LYS A 272 0.06 -24.50 -12.50
C LYS A 272 0.32 -25.23 -13.81
N LYS A 273 0.83 -24.55 -14.83
CA LYS A 273 1.19 -25.16 -16.12
C LYS A 273 2.25 -26.26 -15.98
N LEU A 274 3.22 -26.10 -15.09
CA LEU A 274 4.24 -27.11 -14.84
C LEU A 274 3.67 -28.35 -14.14
N VAL A 275 2.69 -28.18 -13.25
CA VAL A 275 1.98 -29.31 -12.63
C VAL A 275 1.15 -30.05 -13.68
N GLU A 276 0.39 -29.31 -14.50
CA GLU A 276 -0.40 -29.87 -15.60
C GLU A 276 0.47 -30.58 -16.64
N SER A 277 1.63 -30.00 -16.99
CA SER A 277 2.57 -30.59 -17.96
C SER A 277 3.36 -31.78 -17.39
N ARG A 278 3.36 -31.97 -16.07
CA ARG A 278 4.03 -33.10 -15.39
C ARG A 278 3.07 -34.23 -15.03
N SER A 279 1.76 -34.03 -15.23
CA SER A 279 0.74 -35.03 -15.00
C SER A 279 0.27 -35.64 -16.33
N PHE A 280 0.45 -36.95 -16.48
CA PHE A 280 -0.21 -37.72 -17.53
C PHE A 280 -1.41 -38.45 -16.88
N HIS A 281 -2.63 -37.93 -17.07
CA HIS A 281 -3.86 -38.53 -16.53
C HIS A 281 -3.79 -38.86 -15.02
N GLY A 282 -3.23 -37.94 -14.23
CA GLY A 282 -3.05 -38.12 -12.78
C GLY A 282 -1.75 -38.83 -12.37
N ILE A 283 -0.94 -39.33 -13.31
CA ILE A 283 0.37 -39.92 -13.04
C ILE A 283 1.46 -38.86 -13.14
N VAL A 284 2.21 -38.64 -12.06
CA VAL A 284 3.33 -37.69 -12.02
C VAL A 284 4.64 -38.41 -12.29
N GLY A 285 5.36 -38.02 -13.35
CA GLY A 285 6.62 -38.66 -13.70
C GLY A 285 7.44 -37.86 -14.72
N ARG A 286 8.76 -37.80 -14.53
CA ARG A 286 9.70 -37.12 -15.44
C ARG A 286 10.90 -37.95 -15.88
N HIS A 287 11.08 -39.14 -15.31
CA HIS A 287 12.21 -40.00 -15.63
C HIS A 287 12.00 -40.63 -17.02
N PRO A 288 13.04 -40.82 -17.85
CA PRO A 288 12.89 -41.40 -19.19
C PRO A 288 12.15 -42.75 -19.20
N SER A 289 12.28 -43.57 -18.16
CA SER A 289 11.51 -44.82 -18.03
C SER A 289 10.01 -44.58 -17.85
N MET A 290 9.60 -43.54 -17.12
CA MET A 290 8.19 -43.18 -16.95
C MET A 290 7.61 -42.56 -18.22
N LEU A 291 8.40 -41.78 -18.96
CA LEU A 291 7.96 -41.24 -20.25
C LEU A 291 7.66 -42.34 -21.26
N LYS A 292 8.45 -43.43 -21.26
CA LYS A 292 8.15 -44.64 -22.06
C LYS A 292 6.83 -45.29 -21.65
N VAL A 293 6.52 -45.33 -20.35
CA VAL A 293 5.22 -45.85 -19.87
C VAL A 293 4.08 -44.97 -20.38
N PHE A 294 4.21 -43.64 -20.36
CA PHE A 294 3.19 -42.73 -20.90
C PHE A 294 2.97 -42.92 -22.40
N GLN A 295 4.05 -43.08 -23.18
CA GLN A 295 3.97 -43.37 -24.61
C GLN A 295 3.23 -44.68 -24.88
N ASN A 296 3.58 -45.76 -24.16
CA ASN A 296 2.90 -47.05 -24.31
C ASN A 296 1.40 -46.94 -23.98
N ILE A 297 1.02 -46.15 -22.97
CA ILE A 297 -0.40 -45.95 -22.64
C ILE A 297 -1.14 -45.26 -23.80
N GLN A 298 -0.55 -44.23 -24.40
CA GLN A 298 -1.14 -43.53 -25.55
C GLN A 298 -1.23 -44.42 -26.79
N GLU A 299 -0.19 -45.19 -27.09
CA GLU A 299 -0.17 -46.08 -28.26
C GLU A 299 -1.19 -47.21 -28.13
N LEU A 300 -1.40 -47.72 -26.91
CA LEU A 300 -2.33 -48.82 -26.64
C LEU A 300 -3.77 -48.38 -26.44
N SER A 301 -4.05 -47.11 -26.11
CA SER A 301 -5.41 -46.66 -25.80
C SER A 301 -6.37 -46.77 -26.98
N ASP A 302 -5.87 -46.59 -28.20
CA ASP A 302 -6.68 -46.63 -29.42
C ASP A 302 -6.85 -48.05 -30.00
N ILE A 303 -6.25 -49.06 -29.36
CA ILE A 303 -6.23 -50.43 -29.85
C ILE A 303 -7.21 -51.29 -29.03
N ASN A 304 -8.12 -51.97 -29.73
CA ASN A 304 -9.13 -52.82 -29.12
C ASN A 304 -8.61 -54.23 -28.77
N VAL A 305 -7.61 -54.33 -27.90
CA VAL A 305 -6.96 -55.60 -27.49
C VAL A 305 -6.87 -55.76 -25.97
N PRO A 306 -6.74 -57.00 -25.44
CA PRO A 306 -6.43 -57.21 -24.03
C PRO A 306 -5.05 -56.67 -23.66
N ILE A 307 -4.94 -55.96 -22.53
CA ILE A 307 -3.69 -55.34 -22.05
C ILE A 307 -3.33 -55.95 -20.69
N LEU A 308 -2.08 -56.42 -20.55
CA LEU A 308 -1.51 -56.90 -19.28
C LEU A 308 -0.58 -55.84 -18.68
N ILE A 309 -0.89 -55.35 -17.49
CA ILE A 309 -0.07 -54.36 -16.77
C ILE A 309 0.69 -55.09 -15.66
N GLN A 310 2.03 -55.08 -15.73
CA GLN A 310 2.91 -55.74 -14.76
C GLN A 310 3.65 -54.73 -13.89
N GLY A 311 3.95 -55.13 -12.66
CA GLY A 311 4.67 -54.31 -11.68
C GLY A 311 4.47 -54.80 -10.26
N GLU A 312 5.35 -54.43 -9.34
CA GLU A 312 5.28 -54.79 -7.92
C GLU A 312 4.01 -54.26 -7.25
N SER A 313 3.66 -54.80 -6.09
CA SER A 313 2.51 -54.30 -5.32
C SER A 313 2.70 -52.82 -4.94
N GLY A 314 1.64 -52.01 -5.04
CA GLY A 314 1.69 -50.58 -4.71
C GLY A 314 2.29 -49.65 -5.78
N THR A 315 2.72 -50.16 -6.94
CA THR A 315 3.34 -49.34 -8.02
C THR A 315 2.35 -48.52 -8.88
N GLY A 316 1.08 -48.44 -8.50
CA GLY A 316 0.09 -47.62 -9.20
C GLY A 316 -0.48 -48.23 -10.50
N LYS A 317 -0.44 -49.56 -10.66
CA LYS A 317 -1.01 -50.28 -11.83
C LYS A 317 -2.48 -49.93 -12.11
N GLU A 318 -3.25 -49.65 -11.07
CA GLU A 318 -4.65 -49.25 -11.19
C GLU A 318 -4.82 -47.87 -11.85
N ILE A 319 -3.91 -46.94 -11.55
CA ILE A 319 -3.92 -45.61 -12.18
C ILE A 319 -3.59 -45.76 -13.67
N VAL A 320 -2.64 -46.62 -14.03
CA VAL A 320 -2.32 -46.94 -15.43
C VAL A 320 -3.53 -47.54 -16.17
N ALA A 321 -4.23 -48.50 -15.55
CA ALA A 321 -5.44 -49.10 -16.13
C ALA A 321 -6.56 -48.06 -16.34
N THR A 322 -6.72 -47.16 -15.37
CA THR A 322 -7.69 -46.07 -15.43
C THR A 322 -7.35 -45.08 -16.54
N SER A 323 -6.07 -44.69 -16.68
CA SER A 323 -5.60 -43.82 -17.75
C SER A 323 -5.82 -44.43 -19.14
N LEU A 324 -5.53 -45.74 -19.30
CA LEU A 324 -5.81 -46.47 -20.54
C LEU A 324 -7.29 -46.43 -20.91
N HIS A 325 -8.19 -46.68 -19.94
CA HIS A 325 -9.63 -46.61 -20.18
C HIS A 325 -10.08 -45.20 -20.60
N GLN A 326 -9.66 -44.18 -19.86
CA GLN A 326 -10.01 -42.77 -20.12
C GLN A 326 -9.59 -42.28 -21.50
N LEU A 327 -8.45 -42.75 -22.00
CA LEU A 327 -7.93 -42.40 -23.32
C LEU A 327 -8.50 -43.24 -24.46
N SER A 328 -9.12 -44.38 -24.16
CA SER A 328 -9.55 -45.33 -25.19
C SER A 328 -10.88 -44.97 -25.85
N ILE A 329 -11.16 -45.66 -26.96
CA ILE A 329 -12.48 -45.68 -27.61
C ILE A 329 -13.62 -46.17 -26.69
N ARG A 330 -13.28 -46.82 -25.57
CA ARG A 330 -14.23 -47.36 -24.58
C ARG A 330 -14.50 -46.38 -23.43
N SER A 331 -13.90 -45.20 -23.43
CA SER A 331 -14.00 -44.18 -22.36
C SER A 331 -15.42 -43.78 -21.98
N ALA A 332 -16.39 -43.87 -22.89
CA ALA A 332 -17.80 -43.59 -22.64
C ALA A 332 -18.53 -44.71 -21.87
N GLY A 333 -17.95 -45.92 -21.81
CA GLY A 333 -18.48 -47.04 -21.04
C GLY A 333 -18.05 -47.02 -19.57
N PRO A 334 -18.66 -47.86 -18.72
CA PRO A 334 -18.23 -47.99 -17.34
C PRO A 334 -16.88 -48.72 -17.23
N PHE A 335 -15.97 -48.17 -16.42
CA PHE A 335 -14.77 -48.89 -15.99
C PHE A 335 -15.12 -49.77 -14.79
N VAL A 336 -15.05 -51.09 -14.96
CA VAL A 336 -15.40 -52.07 -13.91
C VAL A 336 -14.13 -52.74 -13.39
N PRO A 337 -13.55 -52.29 -12.27
CA PRO A 337 -12.40 -52.94 -11.66
C PRO A 337 -12.83 -54.24 -10.96
N VAL A 338 -12.18 -55.35 -11.28
CA VAL A 338 -12.41 -56.66 -10.64
C VAL A 338 -11.13 -57.12 -9.96
N ASN A 339 -11.19 -57.37 -8.65
CA ASN A 339 -10.05 -57.88 -7.88
C ASN A 339 -10.05 -59.42 -7.87
N CYS A 340 -9.32 -60.03 -8.80
CA CYS A 340 -9.25 -61.49 -8.93
C CYS A 340 -8.55 -62.19 -7.75
N GLY A 341 -7.77 -61.48 -6.93
CA GLY A 341 -7.12 -62.06 -5.75
C GLY A 341 -8.09 -62.32 -4.59
N ALA A 342 -9.29 -61.76 -4.65
CA ALA A 342 -10.35 -61.94 -3.65
C ALA A 342 -11.40 -63.01 -4.05
N LEU A 343 -11.24 -63.63 -5.22
CA LEU A 343 -12.20 -64.60 -5.76
C LEU A 343 -11.69 -66.04 -5.55
N PRO A 344 -12.52 -66.97 -5.02
CA PRO A 344 -12.17 -68.40 -4.93
C PRO A 344 -11.92 -69.01 -6.31
N GLU A 345 -10.92 -69.91 -6.42
CA GLU A 345 -10.47 -70.52 -7.70
C GLU A 345 -11.60 -71.16 -8.52
N GLY A 346 -12.62 -71.73 -7.87
CA GLY A 346 -13.75 -72.38 -8.55
C GLY A 346 -14.87 -71.45 -9.04
N THR A 347 -14.87 -70.18 -8.64
CA THR A 347 -15.93 -69.19 -8.96
C THR A 347 -15.51 -68.13 -9.97
N LEU A 348 -14.22 -68.07 -10.32
CA LEU A 348 -13.67 -67.06 -11.22
C LEU A 348 -14.28 -67.15 -12.63
N GLU A 349 -14.43 -68.37 -13.15
CA GLU A 349 -14.96 -68.61 -14.49
C GLU A 349 -16.46 -68.32 -14.57
N SER A 350 -17.23 -68.68 -13.52
CA SER A 350 -18.67 -68.45 -13.48
C SER A 350 -19.05 -66.97 -13.35
N GLU A 351 -18.26 -66.19 -12.61
CA GLU A 351 -18.49 -64.75 -12.41
C GLU A 351 -18.04 -63.92 -13.62
N LEU A 352 -16.95 -64.30 -14.29
CA LEU A 352 -16.40 -63.54 -15.43
C LEU A 352 -17.06 -63.88 -16.78
N PHE A 353 -17.52 -65.12 -16.98
CA PHE A 353 -18.04 -65.59 -18.28
C PHE A 353 -19.51 -66.03 -18.25
N GLY A 354 -20.13 -66.05 -17.06
CA GLY A 354 -21.54 -66.41 -16.87
C GLY A 354 -21.82 -67.93 -16.92
N HIS A 355 -23.03 -68.32 -16.55
CA HIS A 355 -23.47 -69.72 -16.58
C HIS A 355 -24.14 -70.09 -17.92
N VAL A 356 -23.82 -71.28 -18.45
CA VAL A 356 -24.63 -71.88 -19.53
C VAL A 356 -25.94 -72.38 -18.90
N LYS A 357 -27.09 -71.89 -19.37
CA LYS A 357 -28.40 -72.42 -18.98
C LYS A 357 -28.49 -73.88 -19.45
N GLY A 358 -28.57 -74.81 -18.49
CA GLY A 358 -28.97 -76.19 -18.71
C GLY A 358 -30.48 -76.31 -18.86
#